data_AF-A0A1X7D1K2-F1
#
_entry.id   AF-A0A1X7D1K2-F1
#
_cell.length_a   1.000
_cell.length_b   1.000
_cell.length_c   1.000
_cell.angle_alpha   90.00
_cell.angle_beta   90.00
_cell.angle_gamma   90.00
#
_symmetry.space_group_name_H-M   'P 1'
#
loop_
_entity.id
_entity.type
_entity.pdbx_description
1 polymer ?
#
loop_
_entity_poly.entity_id
_entity_poly.type
_entity_poly.pdbx_seq_one_letter_code
_entity_poly.pdbx_strand_id
1 'polypeptide(L)'
;MERPAPYGSKGYRSCTACLWTGPIAAFDMIPALIKSLDQVRCPNCGALLDIENNTFKTDTFELPTGFSIVSGGQTGVDRGALDAAIHLGIPHTGWCPKGRKAEDGIIPDKYNLREMDDSSYWKRTEQNVADSDGTLIFPGDCESKGTSLTIKLAKRYGKPTAVIPLDSPLALETFRAWVSSMKIKVLNIAGPRESGSPGICSATKNFLINALNSAV
;
A
#
# COMPACT_ATOMS: atom_id res chain seq x y z
N MET A 1 17.69 11.13 -22.80
CA MET A 1 18.14 9.89 -22.15
C MET A 1 18.36 10.22 -20.69
N GLU A 2 17.29 10.18 -19.90
CA GLU A 2 17.33 10.60 -18.49
C GLU A 2 18.04 9.55 -17.65
N ARG A 3 19.03 10.00 -16.88
CA ARG A 3 19.74 9.16 -15.92
C ARG A 3 18.86 9.02 -14.68
N PRO A 4 18.55 7.80 -14.22
CA PRO A 4 17.80 7.60 -12.99
C PRO A 4 18.57 8.20 -11.81
N ALA A 5 17.90 9.05 -11.02
CA ALA A 5 18.49 9.58 -9.80
C ALA A 5 18.64 8.43 -8.77
N PRO A 6 19.78 8.34 -8.08
CA PRO A 6 19.99 7.35 -7.04
C PRO A 6 19.06 7.65 -5.88
N TYR A 7 18.26 6.68 -5.52
CA TYR A 7 17.36 6.78 -4.41
C TYR A 7 17.94 6.04 -3.21
N GLY A 8 18.35 6.79 -2.20
CA GLY A 8 18.63 6.24 -0.88
C GLY A 8 17.49 6.61 0.07
N SER A 9 17.30 5.81 1.10
CA SER A 9 16.45 6.05 2.28
C SER A 9 16.57 7.44 2.95
N LYS A 10 17.51 8.29 2.52
CA LYS A 10 17.56 9.73 2.83
C LYS A 10 16.75 10.51 1.79
N GLY A 11 15.58 11.02 2.19
CA GLY A 11 14.87 12.04 1.42
C GLY A 11 13.43 11.75 1.05
N TYR A 12 12.70 10.92 1.81
CA TYR A 12 11.26 10.68 1.64
C TYR A 12 10.48 11.14 2.87
N ARG A 13 9.24 11.57 2.68
CA ARG A 13 8.36 12.10 3.74
C ARG A 13 6.93 11.65 3.54
N SER A 14 6.26 11.29 4.63
CA SER A 14 4.80 11.10 4.69
C SER A 14 4.11 12.36 5.23
N CYS A 15 3.04 12.79 4.56
CA CYS A 15 2.20 13.87 5.05
C CYS A 15 1.39 13.42 6.25
N THR A 16 1.48 14.10 7.39
CA THR A 16 0.68 13.76 8.58
C THR A 16 -0.81 14.07 8.42
N ALA A 17 -1.19 14.91 7.46
CA ALA A 17 -2.58 15.27 7.19
C ALA A 17 -3.30 14.30 6.22
N CYS A 18 -2.61 13.81 5.18
CA CYS A 18 -3.23 12.95 4.15
C CYS A 18 -2.54 11.60 3.96
N LEU A 19 -1.45 11.35 4.69
CA LEU A 19 -0.73 10.08 4.75
C LEU A 19 -0.02 9.67 3.45
N TRP A 20 0.00 10.56 2.44
CA TRP A 20 0.76 10.39 1.21
C TRP A 20 2.27 10.46 1.46
N THR A 21 3.01 9.50 0.92
CA THR A 21 4.48 9.41 1.01
C THR A 21 5.10 9.67 -0.35
N GLY A 22 6.10 10.55 -0.40
CA GLY A 22 6.87 10.84 -1.62
C GLY A 22 8.25 11.40 -1.30
N PRO A 23 9.10 11.64 -2.32
CA PRO A 23 10.40 12.27 -2.12
C PRO A 23 10.20 13.69 -1.57
N ILE A 24 11.08 14.14 -0.67
CA ILE A 24 11.07 15.50 -0.09
C ILE A 24 11.07 16.55 -1.21
N ALA A 25 11.77 16.29 -2.32
CA ALA A 25 11.80 17.15 -3.49
C ALA A 25 10.43 17.34 -4.17
N ALA A 26 9.47 16.44 -3.96
CA ALA A 26 8.10 16.60 -4.44
C ALA A 26 7.22 17.46 -3.50
N PHE A 27 7.70 17.80 -2.29
CA PHE A 27 7.00 18.74 -1.43
C PHE A 27 7.48 20.16 -1.73
N ASP A 28 6.55 21.11 -1.86
CA ASP A 28 6.93 22.50 -2.12
C ASP A 28 7.53 23.09 -0.85
N MET A 29 8.80 23.48 -0.90
CA MET A 29 9.42 24.24 0.19
C MET A 29 8.72 25.59 0.33
N ILE A 30 8.28 25.91 1.55
CA ILE A 30 7.67 27.20 1.83
C ILE A 30 8.67 28.05 2.60
N PRO A 31 9.14 29.18 2.02
CA PRO A 31 9.95 30.14 2.75
C PRO A 31 9.16 30.68 3.94
N ALA A 32 9.58 30.31 5.15
CA ALA A 32 9.06 30.92 6.37
C ALA A 32 9.80 32.26 6.62
N LEU A 33 9.04 33.31 6.92
CA LEU A 33 9.58 34.60 7.31
C LEU A 33 10.24 34.48 8.69
N ILE A 34 11.58 34.50 8.66
CA ILE A 34 12.51 34.67 9.79
C ILE A 34 12.67 33.42 10.68
N LYS A 35 13.85 32.81 10.50
CA LYS A 35 14.51 31.72 11.23
C LYS A 35 13.86 30.34 11.06
N SER A 36 14.56 29.57 10.20
CA SER A 36 14.41 28.18 9.79
C SER A 36 13.40 27.93 8.65
N LEU A 37 13.94 27.47 7.53
CA LEU A 37 13.21 26.99 6.35
C LEU A 37 12.63 25.62 6.69
N ASP A 38 11.68 25.55 7.61
CA ASP A 38 11.26 24.28 8.20
C ASP A 38 9.87 23.84 7.75
N GLN A 39 9.27 24.43 6.72
CA GLN A 39 7.94 24.00 6.29
C GLN A 39 7.89 23.56 4.83
N VAL A 40 7.22 22.44 4.60
CA VAL A 40 6.98 21.90 3.26
C VAL A 40 5.49 21.68 3.03
N ARG A 41 5.05 21.91 1.80
CA ARG A 41 3.68 21.68 1.34
C ARG A 41 3.55 20.28 0.75
N CYS A 42 2.60 19.50 1.25
CA CYS A 42 2.28 18.23 0.63
C CYS A 42 1.70 18.43 -0.79
N PRO A 43 2.27 17.82 -1.84
CA PRO A 43 1.77 17.97 -3.20
C PRO A 43 0.41 17.28 -3.41
N ASN A 44 0.08 16.29 -2.56
CA ASN A 44 -1.18 15.56 -2.66
C ASN A 44 -2.37 16.29 -1.99
N CYS A 45 -2.15 17.01 -0.88
CA CYS A 45 -3.25 17.62 -0.12
C CYS A 45 -3.07 19.10 0.25
N GLY A 46 -1.92 19.69 -0.04
CA GLY A 46 -1.62 21.09 0.26
C GLY A 46 -1.28 21.41 1.72
N ALA A 47 -1.28 20.42 2.62
CA ALA A 47 -0.98 20.62 4.04
C ALA A 47 0.46 21.10 4.26
N LEU A 48 0.63 21.99 5.24
CA LEU A 48 1.92 22.47 5.73
C LEU A 48 2.48 21.50 6.78
N LEU A 49 3.75 21.14 6.67
CA LEU A 49 4.40 20.14 7.52
C LEU A 49 5.80 20.62 7.96
N ASP A 50 6.14 20.46 9.23
CA ASP A 50 7.45 20.86 9.78
C ASP A 50 8.57 19.89 9.35
N ILE A 51 9.77 20.39 9.01
CA ILE A 51 10.88 19.63 8.43
C ILE A 51 11.55 18.70 9.45
N GLU A 52 11.50 19.03 10.74
CA GLU A 52 12.17 18.24 11.77
C GLU A 52 11.52 16.85 11.97
N ASN A 53 12.33 15.83 11.68
CA ASN A 53 12.25 14.44 12.18
C ASN A 53 11.09 13.54 11.73
N ASN A 54 10.93 13.36 10.41
CA ASN A 54 10.29 12.14 9.86
C ASN A 54 11.24 11.37 8.91
N THR A 55 12.54 11.39 9.20
CA THR A 55 13.48 10.44 8.60
C THR A 55 13.23 9.07 9.22
N PHE A 56 12.72 8.13 8.42
CA PHE A 56 12.56 6.74 8.83
C PHE A 56 13.91 6.20 9.31
N LYS A 57 13.95 5.69 10.54
CA LYS A 57 15.15 4.99 11.01
C LYS A 57 15.37 3.77 10.13
N THR A 58 16.60 3.59 9.65
CA THR A 58 17.06 2.38 8.95
C THR A 58 17.32 1.24 9.95
N ASP A 59 16.46 1.10 10.96
CA ASP A 59 16.52 -0.02 11.89
C ASP A 59 16.06 -1.29 11.16
N THR A 60 16.40 -2.45 11.70
CA THR A 60 15.93 -3.75 11.21
C THR A 60 14.41 -3.73 11.02
N PHE A 61 13.95 -4.07 9.81
CA PHE A 61 12.52 -4.14 9.52
C PHE A 61 11.93 -5.35 10.24
N GLU A 62 11.21 -5.09 11.33
CA GLU A 62 10.48 -6.10 12.08
C GLU A 62 8.98 -5.91 11.90
N LEU A 63 8.29 -7.00 11.56
CA LEU A 63 6.84 -7.00 11.52
C LEU A 63 6.29 -6.98 12.95
N PRO A 64 5.26 -6.15 13.24
CA PRO A 64 4.68 -6.13 14.57
C PRO A 64 4.04 -7.48 14.89
N THR A 65 4.04 -7.86 16.18
CA THR A 65 3.34 -9.08 16.64
C THR A 65 1.87 -9.04 16.22
N GLY A 66 1.42 -10.12 15.59
CA GLY A 66 0.06 -10.23 15.04
C GLY A 66 -0.12 -9.59 13.66
N PHE A 67 0.97 -9.32 12.93
CA PHE A 67 0.89 -8.84 11.55
C PHE A 67 0.10 -9.80 10.66
N SER A 68 -0.80 -9.25 9.84
CA SER A 68 -1.63 -10.02 8.91
C SER A 68 -1.92 -9.24 7.64
N ILE A 69 -2.18 -9.98 6.56
CA ILE A 69 -2.53 -9.42 5.26
C ILE A 69 -4.03 -9.62 5.01
N VAL A 70 -4.70 -8.58 4.53
CA VAL A 70 -6.08 -8.68 4.03
C VAL A 70 -6.15 -8.29 2.56
N SER A 71 -6.95 -9.02 1.78
CA SER A 71 -7.20 -8.68 0.39
C SER A 71 -8.49 -9.32 -0.13
N GLY A 72 -9.03 -8.82 -1.26
CA GLY A 72 -10.37 -9.18 -1.73
C GLY A 72 -10.46 -10.39 -2.67
N GLY A 73 -9.35 -11.07 -2.96
CA GLY A 73 -9.30 -12.31 -3.73
C GLY A 73 -9.49 -12.18 -5.25
N GLN A 74 -9.59 -10.97 -5.79
CA GLN A 74 -9.59 -10.74 -7.24
C GLN A 74 -8.27 -11.26 -7.87
N THR A 75 -8.25 -11.54 -9.18
CA THR A 75 -6.99 -11.77 -9.88
C THR A 75 -6.06 -10.56 -9.78
N GLY A 76 -4.79 -10.70 -10.19
CA GLY A 76 -3.82 -9.62 -10.11
C GLY A 76 -3.31 -9.41 -8.68
N VAL A 77 -3.32 -8.16 -8.23
CA VAL A 77 -2.70 -7.76 -6.96
C VAL A 77 -3.28 -8.50 -5.76
N ASP A 78 -4.61 -8.66 -5.71
CA ASP A 78 -5.27 -9.27 -4.56
C ASP A 78 -4.76 -10.71 -4.33
N ARG A 79 -4.67 -11.52 -5.39
CA ARG A 79 -4.11 -12.89 -5.29
C ARG A 79 -2.60 -12.92 -5.10
N GLY A 80 -1.85 -12.00 -5.70
CA GLY A 80 -0.41 -11.88 -5.45
C GLY A 80 -0.11 -11.64 -3.98
N ALA A 81 -0.92 -10.83 -3.31
CA ALA A 81 -0.84 -10.58 -1.88
C ALA A 81 -1.14 -11.83 -1.04
N LEU A 82 -2.24 -12.52 -1.35
CA LEU A 82 -2.63 -13.73 -0.63
C LEU A 82 -1.63 -14.88 -0.84
N ASP A 83 -1.11 -15.05 -2.06
CA ASP A 83 -0.08 -16.05 -2.36
C ASP A 83 1.25 -15.76 -1.64
N ALA A 84 1.64 -14.49 -1.50
CA ALA A 84 2.81 -14.11 -0.71
C ALA A 84 2.61 -14.40 0.78
N ALA A 85 1.43 -14.10 1.33
CA ALA A 85 1.10 -14.38 2.71
C ALA A 85 1.16 -15.89 3.02
N ILE A 86 0.55 -16.71 2.15
CA ILE A 86 0.61 -18.17 2.24
C ILE A 86 2.06 -18.65 2.20
N HIS A 87 2.87 -18.14 1.25
CA HIS A 87 4.26 -18.54 1.11
C HIS A 87 5.11 -18.25 2.36
N LEU A 88 4.90 -17.10 2.98
CA LEU A 88 5.64 -16.67 4.17
C LEU A 88 5.06 -17.22 5.48
N GLY A 89 3.93 -17.93 5.45
CA GLY A 89 3.21 -18.35 6.65
C GLY A 89 2.60 -17.18 7.44
N ILE A 90 2.41 -16.02 6.81
CA ILE A 90 1.77 -14.85 7.42
C ILE A 90 0.24 -15.08 7.44
N PRO A 91 -0.44 -14.85 8.58
CA PRO A 91 -1.89 -14.91 8.64
C PRO A 91 -2.52 -14.01 7.58
N HIS A 92 -3.48 -14.55 6.83
CA HIS A 92 -4.21 -13.77 5.83
C HIS A 92 -5.71 -13.98 5.94
N THR A 93 -6.46 -12.94 5.58
CA THR A 93 -7.92 -13.00 5.43
C THR A 93 -8.40 -11.98 4.39
N GLY A 94 -9.65 -11.57 4.47
CA GLY A 94 -10.23 -10.50 3.66
C GLY A 94 -11.67 -10.77 3.29
N TRP A 95 -12.33 -9.75 2.79
CA TRP A 95 -13.71 -9.80 2.34
C TRP A 95 -13.77 -9.98 0.83
N CYS A 96 -14.58 -10.94 0.38
CA CYS A 96 -14.85 -11.19 -1.03
C CYS A 96 -16.36 -11.08 -1.32
N PRO A 97 -16.79 -10.89 -2.57
CA PRO A 97 -18.21 -10.81 -2.91
C PRO A 97 -18.92 -12.13 -2.63
N LYS A 98 -20.24 -12.06 -2.38
CA LYS A 98 -21.10 -13.26 -2.29
C LYS A 98 -20.89 -14.20 -3.48
N GLY A 99 -20.73 -15.49 -3.19
CA GLY A 99 -20.37 -16.55 -4.13
C GLY A 99 -18.89 -16.57 -4.50
N ARG A 100 -18.02 -15.93 -3.71
CA ARG A 100 -16.56 -15.85 -3.91
C ARG A 100 -16.18 -15.43 -5.34
N LYS A 101 -16.84 -14.42 -5.90
CA LYS A 101 -16.67 -14.04 -7.31
C LYS A 101 -15.34 -13.30 -7.57
N ALA A 102 -14.62 -13.71 -8.61
CA ALA A 102 -13.50 -13.03 -9.25
C ALA A 102 -13.69 -13.02 -10.78
N GLU A 103 -12.81 -12.35 -11.52
CA GLU A 103 -12.94 -12.25 -12.99
C GLU A 103 -12.79 -13.59 -13.72
N ASP A 104 -12.05 -14.52 -13.12
CA ASP A 104 -11.76 -15.85 -13.66
C ASP A 104 -12.63 -16.94 -13.02
N GLY A 105 -13.70 -16.55 -12.31
CA GLY A 105 -14.68 -17.47 -11.71
C GLY A 105 -14.67 -17.42 -10.19
N ILE A 106 -14.69 -18.60 -9.56
CA ILE A 106 -14.78 -18.75 -8.10
C ILE A 106 -13.37 -18.62 -7.50
N ILE A 107 -13.23 -17.79 -6.47
CA ILE A 107 -11.98 -17.61 -5.73
C ILE A 107 -11.63 -18.93 -5.01
N PRO A 108 -10.44 -19.51 -5.26
CA PRO A 108 -10.00 -20.78 -4.65
C PRO A 108 -10.12 -20.82 -3.11
N ASP A 109 -10.43 -22.00 -2.58
CA ASP A 109 -10.63 -22.22 -1.13
C ASP A 109 -9.36 -22.10 -0.29
N LYS A 110 -8.18 -22.17 -0.93
CA LYS A 110 -6.88 -21.95 -0.26
C LYS A 110 -6.76 -20.54 0.34
N TYR A 111 -7.61 -19.60 -0.07
CA TYR A 111 -7.63 -18.24 0.46
C TYR A 111 -8.69 -18.10 1.56
N ASN A 112 -8.26 -17.75 2.78
CA ASN A 112 -9.09 -17.62 3.98
C ASN A 112 -10.00 -16.37 3.98
N LEU A 113 -10.84 -16.24 2.95
CA LEU A 113 -11.72 -15.08 2.72
C LEU A 113 -13.12 -15.31 3.29
N ARG A 114 -13.71 -14.22 3.79
CA ARG A 114 -15.10 -14.15 4.24
C ARG A 114 -15.97 -13.58 3.12
N GLU A 115 -17.12 -14.19 2.91
CA GLU A 115 -18.09 -13.67 1.94
C GLU A 115 -18.88 -12.52 2.55
N MET A 116 -19.06 -11.46 1.75
CA MET A 116 -20.08 -10.46 2.00
C MET A 116 -21.46 -11.04 1.70
N ASP A 117 -22.52 -10.50 2.31
CA ASP A 117 -23.91 -10.82 1.94
C ASP A 117 -24.31 -10.29 0.55
N ASP A 118 -23.45 -9.49 -0.07
CA ASP A 118 -23.67 -8.82 -1.35
C ASP A 118 -22.60 -9.20 -2.38
N SER A 119 -23.00 -9.34 -3.64
CA SER A 119 -22.09 -9.68 -4.74
C SER A 119 -21.37 -8.48 -5.37
N SER A 120 -21.59 -7.26 -4.89
CA SER A 120 -21.00 -6.04 -5.41
C SER A 120 -19.54 -5.90 -4.99
N TYR A 121 -18.64 -5.72 -5.97
CA TYR A 121 -17.20 -5.56 -5.71
C TYR A 121 -16.85 -4.34 -4.84
N TRP A 122 -17.63 -3.26 -4.88
CA TRP A 122 -17.29 -2.07 -4.10
C TRP A 122 -17.49 -2.27 -2.59
N LYS A 123 -18.48 -3.06 -2.16
CA LYS A 123 -18.74 -3.33 -0.74
C LYS A 123 -17.61 -4.12 -0.08
N ARG A 124 -17.10 -5.14 -0.77
CA ARG A 124 -15.93 -5.88 -0.27
C ARG A 124 -14.69 -4.98 -0.22
N THR A 125 -14.53 -4.05 -1.17
CA THR A 125 -13.40 -3.11 -1.16
C THR A 125 -13.48 -2.17 0.05
N GLU A 126 -14.67 -1.63 0.31
CA GLU A 126 -14.93 -0.79 1.48
C GLU A 126 -14.66 -1.53 2.79
N GLN A 127 -15.15 -2.76 2.93
CA GLN A 127 -14.94 -3.53 4.16
C GLN A 127 -13.46 -3.87 4.40
N ASN A 128 -12.71 -4.26 3.36
CA ASN A 128 -11.26 -4.51 3.49
C ASN A 128 -10.47 -3.25 3.90
N VAL A 129 -10.89 -2.07 3.42
CA VAL A 129 -10.30 -0.79 3.85
C VAL A 129 -10.67 -0.46 5.29
N ALA A 130 -11.93 -0.66 5.68
CA ALA A 130 -12.41 -0.33 7.02
C ALA A 130 -11.74 -1.20 8.11
N ASP A 131 -11.60 -2.51 7.83
CA ASP A 131 -11.09 -3.52 8.78
C ASP A 131 -9.55 -3.64 8.81
N SER A 132 -8.83 -2.77 8.09
CA SER A 132 -7.36 -2.73 8.09
C SER A 132 -6.82 -1.49 8.81
N ASP A 133 -5.57 -1.57 9.27
CA ASP A 133 -4.85 -0.44 9.84
C ASP A 133 -4.32 0.50 8.75
N GLY A 134 -4.10 -0.02 7.54
CA GLY A 134 -3.65 0.75 6.39
C GLY A 134 -3.81 -0.02 5.09
N THR A 135 -3.80 0.71 3.98
CA THR A 135 -3.97 0.15 2.64
C THR A 135 -2.76 0.45 1.76
N LEU A 136 -2.08 -0.61 1.32
CA LEU A 136 -1.05 -0.57 0.28
C LEU A 136 -1.69 -0.79 -1.09
N ILE A 137 -1.27 0.02 -2.06
CA ILE A 137 -1.77 -0.03 -3.41
C ILE A 137 -0.61 -0.19 -4.38
N PHE A 138 -0.67 -1.25 -5.19
CA PHE A 138 0.16 -1.41 -6.39
C PHE A 138 -0.69 -0.96 -7.59
N PRO A 139 -0.40 0.21 -8.20
CA PRO A 139 -1.31 0.81 -9.18
C PRO A 139 -1.36 0.09 -10.53
N GLY A 140 -0.31 -0.66 -10.89
CA GLY A 140 -0.12 -1.18 -12.25
C GLY A 140 0.14 -0.05 -13.26
N ASP A 141 0.05 -0.37 -14.55
CA ASP A 141 0.40 0.56 -15.64
C ASP A 141 -0.77 1.42 -16.13
N CYS A 142 -1.99 1.12 -15.67
CA CYS A 142 -3.23 1.72 -16.17
C CYS A 142 -4.14 2.18 -15.04
N GLU A 143 -4.90 3.26 -15.28
CA GLU A 143 -5.91 3.71 -14.34
C GLU A 143 -6.99 2.64 -14.13
N SER A 144 -7.11 2.14 -12.90
CA SER A 144 -8.15 1.20 -12.50
C SER A 144 -9.21 1.91 -11.68
N LYS A 145 -10.49 1.75 -12.08
CA LYS A 145 -11.65 2.22 -11.30
C LYS A 145 -11.66 1.65 -9.89
N GLY A 146 -11.23 0.38 -9.72
CA GLY A 146 -11.11 -0.27 -8.42
C GLY A 146 -10.03 0.38 -7.56
N THR A 147 -8.85 0.65 -8.13
CA THR A 147 -7.75 1.32 -7.45
C THR A 147 -8.15 2.73 -6.98
N SER A 148 -8.78 3.50 -7.86
CA SER A 148 -9.29 4.84 -7.54
C SER A 148 -10.34 4.82 -6.43
N LEU A 149 -11.23 3.82 -6.44
CA LEU A 149 -12.22 3.62 -5.38
C LEU A 149 -11.54 3.33 -4.04
N THR A 150 -10.56 2.42 -4.00
CA THR A 150 -9.83 2.08 -2.78
C THR A 150 -9.17 3.29 -2.15
N ILE A 151 -8.49 4.13 -2.94
CA ILE A 151 -7.87 5.39 -2.46
C ILE A 151 -8.93 6.32 -1.84
N LYS A 152 -10.05 6.50 -2.54
CA LYS A 152 -11.15 7.36 -2.06
C LYS A 152 -11.73 6.86 -0.74
N LEU A 153 -11.91 5.54 -0.61
CA LEU A 153 -12.42 4.92 0.61
C LEU A 153 -11.42 5.06 1.75
N ALA A 154 -10.14 4.74 1.52
CA ALA A 154 -9.13 4.84 2.57
C ALA A 154 -9.01 6.28 3.10
N LYS A 155 -9.06 7.28 2.21
CA LYS A 155 -9.16 8.70 2.60
C LYS A 155 -10.43 9.00 3.41
N ARG A 156 -11.59 8.49 2.99
CA ARG A 156 -12.87 8.68 3.69
C ARG A 156 -12.83 8.12 5.12
N TYR A 157 -12.21 6.96 5.31
CA TYR A 157 -12.09 6.31 6.62
C TYR A 157 -10.89 6.80 7.46
N GLY A 158 -10.12 7.78 6.96
CA GLY A 158 -8.92 8.27 7.64
C GLY A 158 -7.82 7.21 7.78
N LYS A 159 -7.81 6.22 6.89
CA LYS A 159 -6.85 5.11 6.92
C LYS A 159 -5.54 5.48 6.21
N PRO A 160 -4.38 5.20 6.82
CA PRO A 160 -3.08 5.23 6.14
C PRO A 160 -3.11 4.57 4.78
N THR A 161 -2.64 5.26 3.75
CA THR A 161 -2.61 4.74 2.38
C THR A 161 -1.25 4.99 1.76
N ALA A 162 -0.63 3.93 1.21
CA ALA A 162 0.58 4.03 0.40
C ALA A 162 0.27 3.55 -1.02
N VAL A 163 0.66 4.34 -2.01
CA VAL A 163 0.63 3.95 -3.43
C VAL A 163 2.07 3.78 -3.87
N ILE A 164 2.48 2.56 -4.17
CA ILE A 164 3.88 2.22 -4.48
C ILE A 164 3.91 1.50 -5.82
N PRO A 165 4.44 2.12 -6.88
CA PRO A 165 4.71 1.42 -8.15
C PRO A 165 5.74 0.31 -7.95
N LEU A 166 5.48 -0.89 -8.49
CA LEU A 166 6.36 -2.06 -8.33
C LEU A 166 7.69 -1.94 -9.08
N ASP A 167 7.72 -1.12 -10.14
CA ASP A 167 8.90 -0.79 -10.93
C ASP A 167 9.77 0.30 -10.27
N SER A 168 9.28 0.90 -9.18
CA SER A 168 10.06 1.89 -8.45
C SER A 168 11.29 1.22 -7.79
N PRO A 169 12.51 1.73 -8.04
CA PRO A 169 13.72 1.22 -7.38
C PRO A 169 13.68 1.35 -5.86
N LEU A 170 12.77 2.18 -5.32
CA LEU A 170 12.56 2.37 -3.88
C LEU A 170 11.36 1.63 -3.31
N ALA A 171 10.65 0.84 -4.09
CA ALA A 171 9.41 0.23 -3.64
C ALA A 171 9.59 -0.51 -2.29
N LEU A 172 10.70 -1.25 -2.17
CA LEU A 172 11.05 -2.04 -0.98
C LEU A 172 11.24 -1.17 0.26
N GLU A 173 12.13 -0.17 0.18
CA GLU A 173 12.45 0.72 1.30
C GLU A 173 11.23 1.55 1.71
N THR A 174 10.49 2.08 0.73
CA THR A 174 9.29 2.88 0.95
C THR A 174 8.21 2.07 1.67
N PHE A 175 8.00 0.82 1.23
CA PHE A 175 7.06 -0.08 1.87
C PHE A 175 7.42 -0.34 3.33
N ARG A 176 8.67 -0.76 3.60
CA ARG A 176 9.14 -1.08 4.96
C ARG A 176 9.04 0.13 5.89
N ALA A 177 9.52 1.28 5.43
CA ALA A 177 9.45 2.55 6.13
C ALA A 177 8.01 2.92 6.52
N TRP A 178 7.09 2.84 5.56
CA TRP A 178 5.68 3.17 5.76
C TRP A 178 5.00 2.22 6.74
N VAL A 179 5.19 0.90 6.59
CA VAL A 179 4.63 -0.11 7.52
C VAL A 179 5.08 0.18 8.96
N SER A 180 6.37 0.42 9.17
CA SER A 180 6.93 0.67 10.50
C SER A 180 6.41 1.96 11.13
N SER A 181 6.39 3.07 10.38
CA SER A 181 5.99 4.37 10.97
C SER A 181 4.50 4.48 11.22
N MET A 182 3.69 3.87 10.36
CA MET A 182 2.24 3.83 10.56
C MET A 182 1.82 2.71 11.53
N LYS A 183 2.78 1.89 12.01
CA LYS A 183 2.55 0.77 12.94
C LYS A 183 1.46 -0.19 12.44
N ILE A 184 1.47 -0.47 11.15
CA ILE A 184 0.45 -1.30 10.48
C ILE A 184 0.55 -2.74 10.98
N LYS A 185 -0.51 -3.26 11.61
CA LYS A 185 -0.62 -4.69 11.96
C LYS A 185 -1.50 -5.44 10.97
N VAL A 186 -2.63 -4.85 10.57
CA VAL A 186 -3.52 -5.41 9.55
C VAL A 186 -3.35 -4.63 8.26
N LEU A 187 -2.67 -5.21 7.27
CA LEU A 187 -2.37 -4.55 6.01
C LEU A 187 -3.34 -4.98 4.92
N ASN A 188 -4.16 -4.05 4.43
CA ASN A 188 -4.92 -4.26 3.18
C ASN A 188 -4.02 -4.04 1.97
N ILE A 189 -4.05 -4.96 1.01
CA ILE A 189 -3.28 -4.84 -0.24
C ILE A 189 -4.25 -4.93 -1.41
N ALA A 190 -4.20 -3.92 -2.30
CA ALA A 190 -5.12 -3.78 -3.41
C ALA A 190 -4.43 -3.26 -4.69
N GLY A 191 -5.06 -3.50 -5.83
CA GLY A 191 -4.61 -2.97 -7.12
C GLY A 191 -5.43 -3.51 -8.28
N PRO A 192 -4.96 -3.38 -9.53
CA PRO A 192 -5.70 -3.87 -10.68
C PRO A 192 -5.74 -5.40 -10.70
N ARG A 193 -6.79 -5.89 -11.39
CA ARG A 193 -6.96 -7.29 -11.77
C ARG A 193 -5.98 -7.69 -12.87
N GLU A 194 -5.73 -8.98 -13.02
CA GLU A 194 -4.71 -9.50 -13.95
C GLU A 194 -4.98 -9.04 -15.39
N SER A 195 -6.24 -9.07 -15.83
CA SER A 195 -6.60 -8.59 -17.17
C SER A 195 -6.32 -7.10 -17.41
N GLY A 196 -6.17 -6.30 -16.35
CA GLY A 196 -5.90 -4.86 -16.43
C GLY A 196 -4.42 -4.50 -16.30
N SER A 197 -3.58 -5.43 -15.83
CA SER A 197 -2.13 -5.28 -15.73
C SER A 197 -1.49 -6.67 -15.75
N PRO A 198 -1.30 -7.27 -16.94
CA PRO A 198 -0.75 -8.62 -17.05
C PRO A 198 0.60 -8.76 -16.36
N GLY A 199 0.78 -9.86 -15.60
CA GLY A 199 1.98 -10.12 -14.80
C GLY A 199 1.95 -9.54 -13.38
N ILE A 200 0.97 -8.68 -13.04
CA ILE A 200 0.97 -7.98 -11.76
C ILE A 200 0.77 -8.90 -10.56
N CYS A 201 0.06 -10.03 -10.72
CA CYS A 201 -0.06 -11.03 -9.66
C CYS A 201 1.31 -11.57 -9.24
N SER A 202 2.13 -11.98 -10.22
CA SER A 202 3.48 -12.52 -9.97
C SER A 202 4.41 -11.45 -9.41
N ALA A 203 4.39 -10.25 -9.98
CA ALA A 203 5.20 -9.12 -9.52
C ALA A 203 4.88 -8.74 -8.07
N THR A 204 3.58 -8.65 -7.73
CA THR A 204 3.11 -8.38 -6.36
C THR A 204 3.60 -9.43 -5.39
N LYS A 205 3.44 -10.72 -5.73
CA LYS A 205 3.86 -11.83 -4.89
C LYS A 205 5.36 -11.77 -4.59
N ASN A 206 6.18 -11.64 -5.62
CA ASN A 206 7.64 -11.64 -5.47
C ASN A 206 8.12 -10.42 -4.68
N PHE A 207 7.54 -9.26 -4.94
CA PHE A 207 7.82 -8.05 -4.18
C PHE A 207 7.52 -8.24 -2.69
N LEU A 208 6.33 -8.73 -2.35
CA LEU A 208 5.92 -8.92 -0.96
C LEU A 208 6.74 -9.99 -0.25
N ILE A 209 7.09 -11.10 -0.93
CA ILE A 209 7.99 -12.11 -0.38
C ILE A 209 9.32 -11.47 0.02
N ASN A 210 9.95 -10.70 -0.88
CA ASN A 210 11.19 -9.99 -0.58
C ASN A 210 11.00 -8.95 0.54
N ALA A 211 9.92 -8.17 0.47
CA ALA A 211 9.69 -7.06 1.38
C ALA A 211 9.39 -7.46 2.82
N LEU A 212 8.65 -8.56 2.98
CA LEU A 212 8.18 -9.06 4.28
C LEU A 212 9.09 -10.13 4.88
N ASN A 213 10.04 -10.67 4.12
CA ASN A 213 11.00 -11.61 4.69
C ASN A 213 11.86 -10.90 5.73
N SER A 214 11.72 -11.32 6.99
CA SER A 214 12.49 -10.82 8.13
C SER A 214 13.83 -11.53 8.30
N ALA A 215 14.19 -12.43 7.38
CA ALA A 215 15.52 -13.01 7.34
C ALA A 215 16.55 -11.93 6.99
N VAL A 216 17.36 -11.63 8.02
CA VAL A 216 18.57 -10.80 8.06
C VAL A 216 19.51 -11.09 6.90
#